data_AF-A0A2H0EU03-F1
#
_entry.id   AF-A0A2H0EU03-F1
#
_cell.length_a   1.000
_cell.length_b   1.000
_cell.length_c   1.000
_cell.angle_alpha   90.00
_cell.angle_beta   90.00
_cell.angle_gamma   90.00
#
_symmetry.space_group_name_H-M   'P 1'
#
loop_
_entity.id
_entity.type
_entity.pdbx_description
1 polymer ?
#
loop_
_entity_poly.entity_id
_entity_poly.type
_entity_poly.pdbx_seq_one_letter_code
_entity_poly.pdbx_strand_id
1 'polypeptide(L)'
;MSAACGKVAFYAPMKPPDHANPSGDRRIARLMQRALERAGYGVFLASRLRARDGAGDAAHQADLCAQARAEAARLIEGLAESPPALWFTYHCYYKAPDLLGPVVAQALGVPYVVAEGTRSPRRLSGPWARFAALSEAALDRAAVLF
;
A
#
# COMPACT_ATOMS: atom_id res chain seq x y z
N MET A 1 -5.32 17.93 26.20
CA MET A 1 -5.05 16.66 25.48
C MET A 1 -5.82 16.74 24.17
N SER A 2 -5.13 16.90 23.03
CA SER A 2 -5.82 16.87 21.73
C SER A 2 -6.45 15.50 21.57
N ALA A 3 -7.70 15.43 21.11
CA ALA A 3 -8.31 14.15 20.75
C ALA A 3 -7.35 13.44 19.78
N ALA A 4 -6.98 12.19 20.09
CA ALA A 4 -6.19 11.39 19.17
C ALA A 4 -6.95 11.34 17.84
N CYS A 5 -6.28 11.76 16.76
CA CYS A 5 -6.82 11.52 15.44
C CYS A 5 -6.97 9.99 15.26
N GLY A 6 -7.89 9.54 14.39
CA GLY A 6 -8.17 8.10 14.23
C GLY A 6 -6.94 7.27 13.85
N LYS A 7 -7.10 5.95 13.68
CA LYS A 7 -5.97 5.08 13.33
C LYS A 7 -5.70 5.13 11.82
N VAL A 8 -4.43 5.18 11.41
CA VAL A 8 -3.98 5.04 10.03
C VAL A 8 -3.59 3.59 9.76
N ALA A 9 -4.18 3.00 8.73
CA ALA A 9 -3.75 1.72 8.17
C ALA A 9 -2.55 1.97 7.24
N PHE A 10 -1.34 1.58 7.65
CA PHE A 10 -0.11 1.78 6.88
C PHE A 10 0.25 0.52 6.08
N TYR A 11 0.61 0.69 4.81
CA TYR A 11 1.06 -0.40 3.94
C TYR A 11 2.27 0.02 3.10
N ALA A 12 3.16 -0.94 2.83
CA ALA A 12 4.35 -0.73 2.00
C ALA A 12 4.57 -1.97 1.11
N PRO A 13 4.04 -1.99 -0.13
CA PRO A 13 4.03 -3.18 -0.99
C PRO A 13 5.43 -3.67 -1.37
N MET A 14 6.43 -2.78 -1.39
CA MET A 14 7.81 -3.14 -1.69
C MET A 14 8.50 -3.83 -0.50
N LYS A 15 8.53 -3.16 0.65
CA LYS A 15 9.19 -3.64 1.86
C LYS A 15 8.53 -3.07 3.12
N PRO A 16 7.98 -3.91 3.99
CA PRO A 16 7.34 -3.43 5.21
C PRO A 16 8.36 -2.85 6.20
N PRO A 17 7.92 -1.92 7.09
CA PRO A 17 8.80 -1.25 8.04
C PRO A 17 9.46 -2.20 9.04
N ASP A 18 8.88 -3.37 9.31
CA ASP A 18 9.42 -4.38 10.21
C ASP A 18 10.26 -5.46 9.51
N HIS A 19 10.49 -5.37 8.20
CA HIS A 19 11.31 -6.33 7.46
C HIS A 19 12.70 -6.52 8.08
N ALA A 20 13.13 -7.75 8.30
CA ALA A 20 14.39 -8.07 9.00
C ALA A 20 15.62 -7.39 8.38
N ASN A 21 15.78 -7.51 7.06
CA ASN A 21 16.91 -6.90 6.33
C ASN A 21 16.82 -5.37 6.30
N PRO A 22 17.85 -4.64 6.78
CA PRO A 22 17.93 -3.18 6.66
C PRO A 22 17.91 -2.69 5.20
N SER A 23 17.41 -1.47 5.01
CA SER A 23 17.47 -0.72 3.74
C SER A 23 16.98 0.71 3.95
N GLY A 24 17.37 1.63 3.06
CA GLY A 24 16.82 2.99 3.02
C GLY A 24 15.29 3.01 2.94
N ASP A 25 14.70 2.18 2.08
CA ASP A 25 13.24 2.04 1.92
C ASP A 25 12.52 1.75 3.25
N ARG A 26 12.92 0.67 3.95
CA ARG A 26 12.46 0.37 5.33
C ARG A 26 12.63 1.56 6.29
N ARG A 27 13.75 2.30 6.20
CA ARG A 27 13.99 3.46 7.08
C ARG A 27 13.00 4.58 6.78
N ILE A 28 12.72 4.87 5.52
CA ILE A 28 11.74 5.89 5.11
C ILE A 28 10.34 5.47 5.54
N ALA A 29 9.94 4.21 5.33
CA ALA A 29 8.65 3.69 5.81
C ALA A 29 8.44 3.97 7.31
N ARG A 30 9.46 3.68 8.15
CA ARG A 30 9.40 3.97 9.59
C ARG A 30 9.35 5.47 9.89
N LEU A 31 10.04 6.30 9.10
CA LEU A 31 9.99 7.76 9.27
C LEU A 31 8.60 8.32 8.91
N MET A 32 7.95 7.78 7.88
CA MET A 32 6.57 8.13 7.53
C MET A 32 5.59 7.74 8.64
N GLN A 33 5.70 6.54 9.20
CA GLN A 33 4.90 6.14 10.37
C GLN A 33 5.09 7.12 11.54
N ARG A 34 6.34 7.47 11.86
CA ARG A 34 6.63 8.46 12.92
C ARG A 34 6.09 9.86 12.62
N ALA A 35 6.09 10.27 11.35
CA ALA A 35 5.53 11.56 10.96
C ALA A 35 4.01 11.60 11.19
N LEU A 36 3.30 10.53 10.81
CA LEU A 36 1.87 10.36 11.07
C LEU A 36 1.56 10.34 12.58
N GLU A 37 2.36 9.62 13.36
CA GLU A 37 2.26 9.60 14.83
C GLU A 37 2.45 10.98 15.44
N ARG A 38 3.46 11.74 14.98
CA ARG A 38 3.69 13.13 15.43
C ARG A 38 2.59 14.09 14.98
N ALA A 39 1.87 13.77 13.91
CA ALA A 39 0.67 14.50 13.50
C ALA A 39 -0.58 14.12 14.34
N GLY A 40 -0.46 13.20 15.30
CA GLY A 40 -1.52 12.86 16.26
C GLY A 40 -2.37 11.65 15.87
N TYR A 41 -1.99 10.89 14.85
CA TYR A 41 -2.65 9.64 14.47
C TYR A 41 -2.06 8.44 15.22
N GLY A 42 -2.90 7.45 15.56
CA GLY A 42 -2.39 6.10 15.82
C GLY A 42 -2.02 5.43 14.49
N VAL A 43 -0.93 4.67 14.41
CA VAL A 43 -0.52 4.00 13.16
C VAL A 43 -0.36 2.51 13.39
N PHE A 44 -0.89 1.68 12.49
CA PHE A 44 -0.64 0.24 12.50
C PHE A 44 -0.28 -0.26 11.11
N LEU A 45 0.52 -1.33 11.04
CA LEU A 45 0.85 -2.00 9.79
C LEU A 45 -0.34 -2.87 9.37
N ALA A 46 -1.00 -2.52 8.28
CA ALA A 46 -2.21 -3.20 7.81
C ALA A 46 -1.91 -4.62 7.31
N SER A 47 -0.82 -4.78 6.53
CA SER A 47 -0.40 -6.09 6.01
C SER A 47 1.11 -6.18 5.83
N ARG A 48 1.61 -7.42 5.86
CA ARG A 48 3.00 -7.78 5.52
C ARG A 48 3.12 -8.37 4.12
N LEU A 49 2.01 -8.53 3.39
CA LEU A 49 2.04 -9.02 2.02
C LEU A 49 2.92 -8.12 1.16
N ARG A 50 3.97 -8.69 0.55
CA ARG A 50 4.87 -7.96 -0.34
C ARG A 50 4.46 -8.20 -1.79
N ALA A 51 3.81 -7.21 -2.40
CA ALA A 51 3.37 -7.27 -3.78
C ALA A 51 4.53 -7.00 -4.78
N ARG A 52 5.74 -7.50 -4.52
CA ARG A 52 6.93 -7.19 -5.32
C ARG A 52 7.30 -8.31 -6.30
N ASP A 53 7.44 -7.95 -7.57
CA ASP A 53 8.04 -8.76 -8.62
C ASP A 53 9.28 -8.06 -9.22
N GLY A 54 10.45 -8.67 -8.98
CA GLY A 54 11.73 -8.15 -9.47
C GLY A 54 12.05 -8.50 -10.93
N ALA A 55 11.40 -9.54 -11.48
CA ALA A 55 11.80 -10.21 -12.72
C ALA A 55 10.79 -10.06 -13.87
N GLY A 56 9.55 -9.66 -13.59
CA GLY A 56 8.51 -9.56 -14.62
C GLY A 56 7.84 -10.91 -14.89
N ASP A 57 7.81 -11.80 -13.88
CA ASP A 57 7.27 -13.15 -14.02
C ASP A 57 5.74 -13.12 -13.92
N ALA A 58 5.07 -13.50 -15.01
CA ALA A 58 3.62 -13.45 -15.11
C ALA A 58 2.89 -14.38 -14.12
N ALA A 59 3.45 -15.55 -13.82
CA ALA A 59 2.87 -16.50 -12.87
C ALA A 59 3.02 -15.97 -11.45
N HIS A 60 4.19 -15.44 -11.09
CA HIS A 60 4.43 -14.80 -9.80
C HIS A 60 3.52 -13.58 -9.59
N GLN A 61 3.36 -12.73 -10.61
CA GLN A 61 2.42 -11.60 -10.57
C GLN A 61 0.98 -12.07 -10.37
N ALA A 62 0.57 -13.18 -11.00
CA ALA A 62 -0.77 -13.74 -10.83
C ALA A 62 -1.01 -14.26 -9.42
N ASP A 63 -0.03 -14.97 -8.87
CA ASP A 63 -0.06 -15.48 -7.50
C ASP A 63 -0.14 -14.33 -6.48
N LEU A 64 0.70 -13.30 -6.61
CA LEU A 64 0.63 -12.10 -5.77
C LEU A 64 -0.73 -11.41 -5.82
N CYS A 65 -1.36 -11.35 -7.01
CA CYS A 65 -2.72 -10.81 -7.12
C CYS A 65 -3.77 -11.69 -6.43
N ALA A 66 -3.60 -13.01 -6.44
CA ALA A 66 -4.50 -13.94 -5.74
C ALA A 66 -4.36 -13.80 -4.22
N GLN A 67 -3.12 -13.77 -3.72
CA GLN A 67 -2.84 -13.50 -2.31
C GLN A 67 -3.41 -12.14 -1.87
N ALA A 68 -3.24 -11.10 -2.69
CA ALA A 68 -3.77 -9.77 -2.40
C ALA A 68 -5.29 -9.74 -2.33
N ARG A 69 -6.01 -10.49 -3.19
CA ARG A 69 -7.48 -10.60 -3.10
C ARG A 69 -7.94 -11.23 -1.80
N ALA A 70 -7.29 -12.33 -1.38
CA ALA A 70 -7.61 -12.99 -0.11
C ALA A 70 -7.31 -12.08 1.09
N GLU A 71 -6.16 -11.41 1.07
CA GLU A 71 -5.77 -10.49 2.14
C GLU A 71 -6.67 -9.25 2.20
N ALA A 72 -7.06 -8.70 1.05
CA ALA A 72 -8.01 -7.58 0.99
C ALA A 72 -9.36 -7.97 1.59
N ALA A 73 -9.90 -9.15 1.26
CA ALA A 73 -11.15 -9.63 1.84
C ALA A 73 -11.05 -9.75 3.38
N ARG A 74 -9.97 -10.36 3.89
CA ARG A 74 -9.71 -10.47 5.33
C ARG A 74 -9.62 -9.10 6.02
N LEU A 75 -8.97 -8.13 5.37
CA LEU A 75 -8.81 -6.77 5.91
C LEU A 75 -10.13 -6.00 5.91
N ILE A 76 -10.93 -6.13 4.86
CA ILE A 76 -12.24 -5.47 4.76
C ILE A 76 -13.15 -5.97 5.90
N GLU A 77 -13.24 -7.28 6.09
CA GLU A 77 -14.02 -7.88 7.18
C GLU A 77 -13.48 -7.45 8.56
N GLY A 78 -12.17 -7.59 8.77
CA GLY A 78 -11.55 -7.32 10.07
C GLY A 78 -11.51 -5.83 10.48
N LEU A 79 -11.73 -4.90 9.55
CA LEU A 79 -11.71 -3.47 9.80
C LEU A 79 -13.10 -2.81 9.68
N ALA A 80 -14.15 -3.55 9.31
CA ALA A 80 -15.48 -3.00 9.05
C ALA A 80 -16.11 -2.31 10.28
N GLU A 81 -15.97 -2.91 11.48
CA GLU A 81 -16.55 -2.39 12.72
C GLU A 81 -15.81 -1.15 13.24
N SER A 82 -14.55 -0.98 12.87
CA SER A 82 -13.72 0.16 13.31
C SER A 82 -12.76 0.54 12.18
N PRO A 83 -13.27 1.18 11.12
CA PRO A 83 -12.46 1.52 9.97
C PRO A 83 -11.37 2.53 10.35
N PRO A 84 -10.19 2.47 9.71
CA PRO A 84 -9.15 3.45 9.94
C PRO A 84 -9.61 4.84 9.47
N ALA A 85 -8.97 5.90 9.95
CA ALA A 85 -9.18 7.26 9.45
C ALA A 85 -8.78 7.41 7.98
N LEU A 86 -7.77 6.64 7.52
CA LEU A 86 -7.33 6.54 6.13
C LEU A 86 -6.47 5.30 5.92
N TRP A 87 -6.35 4.89 4.67
CA TRP A 87 -5.33 3.95 4.19
C TRP A 87 -4.14 4.74 3.63
N PHE A 88 -2.93 4.46 4.15
CA PHE A 88 -1.70 5.10 3.73
C PHE A 88 -0.76 4.08 3.10
N THR A 89 -0.43 4.27 1.83
CA THR A 89 0.56 3.46 1.13
C THR A 89 1.84 4.23 0.87
N TYR A 90 2.96 3.62 1.25
CA TYR A 90 4.29 4.11 0.91
C TYR A 90 4.90 3.27 -0.22
N HIS A 91 5.33 3.95 -1.29
CA HIS A 91 6.12 3.41 -2.39
C HIS A 91 5.37 2.41 -3.30
N CYS A 92 4.39 2.93 -4.05
CA CYS A 92 3.64 2.20 -5.08
C CYS A 92 4.25 2.43 -6.47
N TYR A 93 4.69 1.37 -7.14
CA TYR A 93 5.28 1.47 -8.49
C TYR A 93 5.16 0.15 -9.28
N TYR A 94 5.52 0.17 -10.57
CA TYR A 94 5.33 -0.97 -11.50
C TYR A 94 5.97 -2.32 -11.12
N LYS A 95 6.90 -2.39 -10.15
CA LYS A 95 7.40 -3.67 -9.62
C LYS A 95 6.78 -4.05 -8.29
N ALA A 96 6.16 -3.09 -7.60
CA ALA A 96 5.47 -3.29 -6.34
C ALA A 96 4.20 -2.42 -6.29
N PRO A 97 3.19 -2.74 -7.11
CA PRO A 97 1.93 -2.00 -7.09
C PRO A 97 1.25 -2.21 -5.73
N ASP A 98 0.46 -1.23 -5.30
CA ASP A 98 -0.48 -1.45 -4.21
C ASP A 98 -1.69 -2.23 -4.70
N LEU A 99 -1.74 -3.50 -4.32
CA LEU A 99 -2.83 -4.41 -4.65
C LEU A 99 -3.93 -4.45 -3.57
N LEU A 100 -3.73 -3.77 -2.43
CA LEU A 100 -4.63 -3.80 -1.29
C LEU A 100 -5.35 -2.46 -1.10
N GLY A 101 -4.59 -1.37 -1.02
CA GLY A 101 -5.07 -0.04 -0.68
C GLY A 101 -6.29 0.45 -1.44
N PRO A 102 -6.29 0.48 -2.79
CA PRO A 102 -7.45 1.00 -3.52
C PRO A 102 -8.73 0.19 -3.26
N VAL A 103 -8.62 -1.13 -3.08
CA VAL A 103 -9.77 -2.02 -2.86
C VAL A 103 -10.29 -1.89 -1.43
N VAL A 104 -9.39 -1.97 -0.45
CA VAL A 104 -9.75 -1.92 0.97
C VAL A 104 -10.27 -0.53 1.34
N ALA A 105 -9.60 0.54 0.88
CA ALA A 105 -10.03 1.91 1.17
C ALA A 105 -11.41 2.21 0.58
N GLN A 106 -11.66 1.77 -0.66
CA GLN A 106 -12.97 1.91 -1.29
C GLN A 106 -14.06 1.16 -0.51
N ALA A 107 -13.82 -0.09 -0.13
CA ALA A 107 -14.81 -0.91 0.58
C ALA A 107 -15.13 -0.38 1.98
N LEU A 108 -14.15 0.18 2.68
CA LEU A 108 -14.34 0.78 4.01
C LEU A 108 -14.81 2.24 3.95
N GLY A 109 -14.87 2.86 2.76
CA GLY A 109 -15.27 4.25 2.59
C GLY A 109 -14.27 5.26 3.17
N VAL A 110 -12.98 4.92 3.21
CA VAL A 110 -11.92 5.75 3.82
C VAL A 110 -10.99 6.34 2.75
N PRO A 111 -10.35 7.50 2.99
CA PRO A 111 -9.40 8.07 2.05
C PRO A 111 -8.22 7.12 1.78
N TYR A 112 -7.86 7.00 0.49
CA TYR A 112 -6.66 6.31 0.06
C TYR A 112 -5.56 7.32 -0.23
N VAL A 113 -4.46 7.27 0.52
CA VAL A 113 -3.32 8.18 0.43
C VAL A 113 -2.10 7.42 -0.03
N VAL A 114 -1.37 7.97 -1.00
CA VAL A 114 -0.11 7.40 -1.49
C VAL A 114 1.02 8.41 -1.35
N ALA A 115 2.10 7.99 -0.71
CA ALA A 115 3.38 8.70 -0.71
C ALA A 115 4.39 7.96 -1.61
N GLU A 116 5.13 8.69 -2.42
CA GLU A 116 6.17 8.19 -3.33
C GLU A 116 5.59 7.20 -4.38
N GLY A 117 4.47 7.59 -5.00
CA GLY A 117 3.86 6.86 -6.10
C GLY A 117 4.54 7.15 -7.44
N THR A 118 4.98 6.13 -8.16
CA THR A 118 5.68 6.29 -9.45
C THR A 118 4.88 5.71 -10.60
N ARG A 119 4.63 6.55 -11.63
CA ARG A 119 4.09 6.12 -12.92
C ARG A 119 5.21 5.82 -13.90
N SER A 120 5.00 4.86 -14.79
CA SER A 120 6.03 4.46 -15.76
C SER A 120 5.36 3.99 -17.04
N PRO A 121 4.95 4.91 -17.94
CA PRO A 121 4.25 4.54 -19.17
C PRO A 121 5.02 3.56 -20.05
N ARG A 122 6.37 3.64 -20.06
CA ARG A 122 7.26 2.68 -20.75
C ARG A 122 7.17 1.24 -20.22
N ARG A 123 6.55 1.02 -19.06
CA ARG A 123 6.37 -0.29 -18.43
C ARG A 123 4.95 -0.83 -18.61
N LEU A 124 4.06 -0.10 -19.30
CA LEU A 124 2.74 -0.60 -19.72
C LEU A 124 2.82 -1.63 -20.85
N SER A 125 4.03 -1.90 -21.36
CA SER A 125 4.34 -3.02 -22.24
C SER A 125 5.46 -3.89 -21.65
N GLY A 126 5.55 -5.13 -22.12
CA GLY A 126 6.56 -6.08 -21.67
C GLY A 126 6.23 -6.78 -20.35
N PRO A 127 7.24 -7.37 -19.67
CA PRO A 127 7.03 -8.30 -18.56
C PRO A 127 6.30 -7.72 -17.33
N TRP A 128 6.33 -6.40 -17.15
CA TRP A 128 5.66 -5.72 -16.04
C TRP A 128 4.36 -5.02 -16.45
N ALA A 129 3.87 -5.19 -17.68
CA ALA A 129 2.70 -4.46 -18.19
C ALA A 129 1.51 -4.52 -17.23
N ARG A 130 1.21 -5.70 -16.70
CA ARG A 130 0.13 -5.91 -15.73
C ARG A 130 0.36 -5.14 -14.43
N PHE A 131 1.53 -5.29 -13.80
CA PHE A 131 1.83 -4.58 -12.55
C PHE A 131 1.94 -3.06 -12.74
N ALA A 132 2.43 -2.60 -13.89
CA ALA A 132 2.42 -1.18 -14.24
C ALA A 132 0.99 -0.64 -14.32
N ALA A 133 0.10 -1.33 -15.03
CA ALA A 133 -1.31 -0.95 -15.13
C ALA A 133 -2.01 -0.97 -13.76
N LEU A 134 -1.73 -1.97 -12.91
CA LEU A 134 -2.26 -2.03 -11.54
C LEU A 134 -1.73 -0.89 -10.66
N SER A 135 -0.45 -0.54 -10.81
CA SER A 135 0.13 0.60 -10.11
C SER A 135 -0.52 1.91 -10.54
N GLU A 136 -0.70 2.15 -11.83
CA GLU A 136 -1.36 3.36 -12.33
C GLU A 136 -2.82 3.44 -11.89
N ALA A 137 -3.57 2.34 -11.99
CA ALA A 137 -4.93 2.26 -11.52
C ALA A 137 -5.05 2.52 -10.01
N ALA A 138 -4.10 2.06 -9.19
CA ALA A 138 -4.05 2.40 -7.78
C ALA A 138 -3.82 3.91 -7.60
N LEU A 139 -2.82 4.48 -8.27
CA LEU A 139 -2.52 5.91 -8.17
C LEU A 139 -3.68 6.81 -8.65
N ASP A 140 -4.48 6.36 -9.62
CA ASP A 140 -5.70 7.07 -10.07
C ASP A 140 -6.79 7.13 -9.00
N ARG A 141 -6.79 6.19 -8.04
CA ARG A 141 -7.76 6.13 -6.94
C ARG A 141 -7.28 6.88 -5.70
N ALA A 142 -6.05 7.37 -5.68
CA ALA A 142 -5.51 8.08 -4.53
C ALA A 142 -6.25 9.42 -4.36
N ALA A 143 -6.81 9.64 -3.18
CA ALA A 143 -7.37 10.92 -2.78
C ALA A 143 -6.25 11.98 -2.62
N VAL A 144 -5.06 11.53 -2.21
CA VAL A 144 -3.85 12.35 -2.10
C VAL A 144 -2.65 11.54 -2.61
N LEU A 145 -1.84 12.14 -3.48
CA LEU A 145 -0.60 11.60 -4.02
C LEU A 145 0.51 12.64 -3.88
N PHE A 146 1.62 12.30 -3.22
CA PHE A 146 2.78 13.19 -3.05
C PHE A 146 4.11 12.43 -2.95
#